data_AF-A0A482W2K9-F1
#
_entry.id   AF-A0A482W2K9-F1
#
_cell.length_a   1.000
_cell.length_b   1.000
_cell.length_c   1.000
_cell.angle_alpha   90.00
_cell.angle_beta   90.00
_cell.angle_gamma   90.00
#
_symmetry.space_group_name_H-M   'P 1'
#
loop_
_entity.id
_entity.type
_entity.pdbx_description
1 polymer ?
#
loop_
_entity_poly.entity_id
_entity_poly.type
_entity_poly.pdbx_seq_one_letter_code
_entity_poly.pdbx_strand_id
1 'polypeptide(L)'
;MIRKLITIAIKSSSRRVHSLLELPYPYQALEPVISSDILSLHHTRHHRAYTTNSNAADKKLKGAFSERDITAAISLEPALRFNRVQFKPLDFLEESHS
;
A
#
# COMPACT_ATOMS: atom_id res chain seq x y z
N MET A 1 -16.45 -41.82 -16.80
CA MET A 1 -16.23 -40.47 -17.39
C MET A 1 -15.80 -39.52 -16.29
N ILE A 2 -14.66 -38.88 -16.49
CA ILE A 2 -13.84 -38.18 -15.50
C ILE A 2 -14.29 -36.71 -15.37
N ARG A 3 -14.61 -36.24 -14.17
CA ARG A 3 -14.61 -34.79 -13.85
C ARG A 3 -13.44 -34.54 -12.91
N LYS A 4 -12.27 -34.27 -13.47
CA LYS A 4 -11.11 -33.76 -12.72
C LYS A 4 -11.46 -32.34 -12.25
N LEU A 5 -11.70 -32.17 -10.97
CA LEU A 5 -11.76 -30.86 -10.30
C LEU A 5 -10.38 -30.22 -10.43
N ILE A 6 -10.29 -29.16 -11.22
CA ILE A 6 -9.11 -28.29 -11.29
C ILE A 6 -9.13 -27.43 -10.02
N THR A 7 -8.42 -27.86 -8.98
CA THR A 7 -8.17 -27.02 -7.80
C THR A 7 -7.16 -25.94 -8.19
N ILE A 8 -7.64 -24.76 -8.54
CA ILE A 8 -6.81 -23.56 -8.67
C ILE A 8 -6.39 -23.18 -7.23
N ALA A 9 -5.12 -23.42 -6.90
CA ALA A 9 -4.53 -22.89 -5.68
C ALA A 9 -4.43 -21.35 -5.83
N ILE A 10 -5.37 -20.63 -5.23
CA ILE A 10 -5.29 -19.18 -5.12
C ILE A 10 -4.14 -18.89 -4.12
N LYS A 11 -2.96 -18.52 -4.62
CA LYS A 11 -1.84 -18.06 -3.77
C LYS A 11 -2.34 -16.81 -3.04
N SER A 12 -2.54 -16.92 -1.73
CA SER A 12 -2.98 -15.80 -0.88
C SER A 12 -1.91 -14.72 -0.92
N SER A 13 -2.18 -13.60 -1.59
CA SER A 13 -1.33 -12.41 -1.49
C SER A 13 -1.54 -11.80 -0.10
N SER A 14 -0.57 -12.00 0.79
CA SER A 14 -0.57 -11.34 2.09
C SER A 14 -0.19 -9.88 1.89
N ARG A 15 -1.17 -8.98 1.96
CA ARG A 15 -0.88 -7.54 2.01
C ARG A 15 -0.09 -7.23 3.28
N ARG A 16 1.17 -6.82 3.09
CA ARG A 16 2.09 -6.37 4.13
C ARG A 16 1.68 -5.01 4.66
N VAL A 17 2.02 -4.75 5.92
CA VAL A 17 1.87 -3.42 6.53
C VAL A 17 2.96 -2.53 5.94
N HIS A 18 2.59 -1.38 5.40
CA HIS A 18 3.53 -0.43 4.82
C HIS A 18 4.17 0.41 5.92
N SER A 19 5.47 0.68 5.81
CA SER A 19 6.22 1.57 6.70
C SER A 19 6.71 2.80 5.95
N LEU A 20 6.86 3.93 6.66
CA LEU A 20 7.49 5.11 6.09
C LEU A 20 8.99 4.84 5.97
N LEU A 21 9.49 4.68 4.73
CA LEU A 21 10.91 4.49 4.46
C LEU A 21 11.65 5.81 4.63
N GLU A 22 12.85 5.75 5.18
CA GLU A 22 13.72 6.92 5.24
C GLU A 22 14.21 7.31 3.84
N LEU A 23 14.47 8.60 3.66
CA LEU A 23 15.03 9.10 2.40
C LEU A 23 16.48 8.61 2.25
N PRO A 24 16.90 8.19 1.04
CA PRO A 24 18.28 7.76 0.78
C PRO A 24 19.28 8.94 0.72
N TYR A 25 18.81 10.16 1.00
CA TYR A 25 19.58 11.39 0.97
C TYR A 25 19.07 12.39 2.01
N PRO A 26 19.91 13.33 2.47
CA PRO A 26 19.50 14.37 3.40
C PRO A 26 18.53 15.37 2.76
N TYR A 27 17.70 16.03 3.57
CA TYR A 27 16.64 16.93 3.08
C TYR A 27 17.13 18.10 2.22
N GLN A 28 18.38 18.52 2.38
CA GLN A 28 18.97 19.65 1.66
C GLN A 28 19.55 19.23 0.30
N ALA A 29 19.57 17.94 -0.03
CA ALA A 29 20.24 17.41 -1.23
C ALA A 29 19.65 17.92 -2.56
N LEU A 30 18.41 18.44 -2.53
CA LEU A 30 17.70 18.92 -3.71
C LEU A 30 17.63 20.44 -3.81
N GLU A 31 18.28 21.17 -2.90
CA GLU A 31 18.35 22.62 -2.97
C GLU A 31 19.27 23.10 -4.11
N PRO A 32 18.97 24.24 -4.75
CA PRO A 32 17.86 25.16 -4.47
C PRO A 32 16.56 24.80 -5.20
N VAL A 33 16.52 23.69 -5.95
CA VAL A 33 15.38 23.31 -6.81
C VAL A 33 14.17 22.94 -5.98
N ILE A 34 14.37 22.23 -4.87
CA ILE A 34 13.34 21.89 -3.88
C ILE A 34 13.85 22.31 -2.51
N SER A 35 13.06 23.14 -1.82
CA SER A 35 13.35 23.56 -0.45
C SER A 35 13.37 22.35 0.50
N SER A 36 14.38 22.29 1.37
CA SER A 36 14.50 21.27 2.41
C SER A 36 13.29 21.22 3.35
N ASP A 37 12.70 22.37 3.69
CA ASP A 37 11.49 22.45 4.52
C ASP A 37 10.28 21.78 3.85
N ILE A 38 10.10 22.01 2.55
CA ILE A 38 9.02 21.40 1.77
C ILE A 38 9.22 19.88 1.71
N LEU A 39 10.45 19.43 1.44
CA LEU A 39 10.75 18.00 1.37
C LEU A 39 10.55 17.30 2.73
N SER A 40 10.97 17.95 3.83
CA SER A 40 10.76 17.48 5.19
C SER A 40 9.28 17.36 5.54
N LEU A 41 8.48 18.39 5.24
CA LEU A 41 7.04 18.37 5.46
C LEU A 41 6.35 17.30 4.58
N HIS A 42 6.76 17.18 3.32
CA HIS A 42 6.25 16.17 2.38
C HIS A 42 6.48 14.75 2.90
N HIS A 43 7.71 14.45 3.32
CA HIS A 43 8.09 13.14 3.84
C HIS A 43 7.43 12.84 5.20
N THR A 44 7.56 13.73 6.18
CA THR A 44 7.17 13.44 7.56
C THR A 44 5.66 13.57 7.82
N ARG A 45 4.94 14.36 7.02
CA ARG A 45 3.50 14.58 7.18
C ARG A 45 2.71 13.87 6.09
N HIS A 46 2.93 14.20 4.82
CA HIS A 46 2.11 13.67 3.72
C HIS A 46 2.33 12.16 3.52
N HIS A 47 3.56 11.71 3.27
CA HIS A 47 3.84 10.27 3.13
C HIS A 47 3.46 9.46 4.37
N ARG A 48 3.71 10.01 5.57
CA ARG A 48 3.28 9.37 6.83
C ARG A 48 1.76 9.19 6.91
N ALA A 49 1.00 10.22 6.55
CA ALA A 49 -0.46 10.16 6.55
C ALA A 49 -0.98 9.12 5.55
N TYR A 50 -0.47 9.10 4.32
CA TYR A 50 -0.85 8.10 3.31
C TYR A 50 -0.52 6.67 3.77
N THR A 51 0.65 6.46 4.37
CA THR A 51 1.05 5.16 4.92
C THR A 51 0.10 4.68 6.01
N THR A 52 -0.21 5.56 6.96
CA THR A 52 -1.12 5.27 8.08
C THR A 52 -2.53 4.94 7.58
N ASN A 53 -3.04 5.75 6.65
CA ASN A 53 -4.39 5.59 6.11
C ASN A 53 -4.52 4.35 5.22
N SER A 54 -3.50 4.05 4.41
CA SER A 54 -3.44 2.82 3.60
C SER A 54 -3.53 1.57 4.49
N ASN A 55 -2.71 1.51 5.54
CA ASN A 55 -2.71 0.39 6.49
C ASN A 55 -4.05 0.26 7.23
N ALA A 56 -4.66 1.38 7.62
CA ALA A 56 -5.98 1.37 8.26
C ALA A 56 -7.08 0.86 7.32
N ALA A 57 -7.06 1.28 6.04
CA ALA A 57 -7.99 0.80 5.03
C ALA A 57 -7.80 -0.70 4.74
N ASP A 58 -6.55 -1.18 4.72
CA ASP A 58 -6.26 -2.61 4.56
C ASP A 58 -6.74 -3.46 5.74
N LYS A 59 -6.61 -2.95 6.97
CA LYS A 59 -7.17 -3.62 8.15
C LYS A 59 -8.70 -3.73 8.06
N LYS A 60 -9.38 -2.64 7.66
CA LYS A 60 -10.83 -2.65 7.44
C LYS A 60 -11.24 -3.61 6.34
N LEU A 61 -10.50 -3.66 5.25
CA LEU A 61 -10.78 -4.56 4.13
C LEU A 61 -10.63 -6.03 4.55
N LYS A 62 -9.61 -6.37 5.35
CA LYS A 62 -9.48 -7.72 5.93
C LYS A 62 -10.71 -8.07 6.78
N GLY A 63 -11.18 -7.14 7.61
CA GLY A 63 -12.42 -7.31 8.40
C GLY A 63 -13.65 -7.54 7.53
N ALA A 64 -13.86 -6.72 6.51
CA ALA A 64 -14.98 -6.85 5.57
C ALA A 64 -15.01 -8.23 4.88
N PHE A 65 -13.84 -8.76 4.48
CA PHE A 65 -13.76 -10.11 3.92
C PHE A 65 -14.03 -11.21 4.95
N SER A 66 -13.58 -11.06 6.20
CA SER A 66 -13.88 -11.99 7.28
C SER A 66 -15.38 -12.05 7.59
N GLU A 67 -16.07 -10.91 7.49
CA GLU A 67 -17.52 -10.79 7.69
C GLU A 67 -18.34 -11.10 6.43
N ARG A 68 -17.67 -11.35 5.29
CA ARG A 68 -18.29 -11.50 3.96
C ARG A 68 -19.13 -10.29 3.53
N ASP A 69 -18.82 -9.10 4.03
CA ASP A 69 -19.45 -7.85 3.64
C ASP A 69 -18.76 -7.28 2.38
N ILE A 70 -19.29 -7.65 1.22
CA ILE A 70 -18.79 -7.20 -0.07
C ILE A 70 -19.07 -5.71 -0.31
N THR A 71 -20.14 -5.16 0.27
CA THR A 71 -20.48 -3.74 0.14
C THR A 71 -19.45 -2.88 0.87
N ALA A 72 -19.10 -3.25 2.10
CA ALA A 72 -18.02 -2.62 2.84
C ALA A 72 -16.69 -2.72 2.08
N ALA A 73 -16.37 -3.89 1.52
CA ALA A 73 -15.15 -4.08 0.72
C ALA A 73 -15.09 -3.15 -0.50
N ILE A 74 -16.20 -3.01 -1.25
CA ILE A 74 -16.28 -2.11 -2.42
C ILE A 74 -16.14 -0.65 -1.98
N SER A 75 -16.78 -0.25 -0.89
CA SER A 75 -16.72 1.14 -0.40
C SER A 75 -15.31 1.61 0.01
N LEU A 76 -14.41 0.67 0.31
CA LEU A 76 -13.02 0.96 0.68
C LEU A 76 -12.09 1.17 -0.54
N GLU A 77 -12.53 0.80 -1.75
CA GLU A 77 -11.72 0.89 -2.97
C GLU A 77 -11.16 2.29 -3.26
N PRO A 78 -11.95 3.39 -3.15
CA PRO A 78 -11.44 4.73 -3.43
C PRO A 78 -10.36 5.16 -2.45
N ALA A 79 -10.55 4.80 -1.16
CA ALA A 79 -9.58 5.09 -0.11
C ALA A 79 -8.28 4.31 -0.31
N LEU A 80 -8.37 3.03 -0.68
CA LEU A 80 -7.20 2.22 -0.98
C LEU A 80 -6.45 2.76 -2.18
N ARG A 81 -7.13 3.13 -3.26
CA ARG A 81 -6.49 3.71 -4.45
C ARG A 81 -5.79 5.02 -4.15
N PHE A 82 -6.48 5.95 -3.49
CA PHE A 82 -5.92 7.26 -3.18
C PHE A 82 -4.66 7.17 -2.32
N ASN A 83 -4.68 6.34 -1.27
CA ASN A 83 -3.54 6.23 -0.36
C ASN A 83 -2.40 5.37 -0.93
N ARG A 84 -2.67 4.44 -1.86
CA ARG A 84 -1.65 3.54 -2.42
C ARG A 84 -0.85 4.10 -3.58
N VAL A 85 -1.40 5.04 -4.34
CA VAL A 85 -0.69 5.67 -5.48
C VAL A 85 0.64 6.32 -5.06
N GLN A 86 0.81 6.62 -3.77
CA GLN A 86 2.01 7.24 -3.21
C GLN A 86 3.16 6.27 -2.93
N PHE A 87 2.91 4.96 -3.01
CA PHE A 87 3.98 3.96 -2.98
C PHE A 87 4.49 3.77 -4.41
N LYS A 88 5.74 4.17 -4.69
CA LYS A 88 6.40 3.75 -5.93
C LYS A 88 6.53 2.21 -5.94
N PRO A 89 6.46 1.57 -7.12
CA PRO A 89 6.51 0.12 -7.27
C PRO A 89 7.94 -0.45 -7.08
N LEU A 90 8.66 -0.04 -6.03
CA LEU A 90 9.84 -0.77 -5.58
C LEU A 90 9.41 -2.01 -4.78
N ASP A 91 8.29 -1.93 -4.06
CA ASP A 91 7.75 -3.07 -3.30
C ASP A 91 7.12 -4.16 -4.19
N PHE A 92 6.69 -3.82 -5.42
CA PHE A 92 6.06 -4.77 -6.34
C PHE A 92 7.07 -5.66 -7.08
N LEU A 93 8.32 -5.20 -7.24
CA LEU A 93 9.37 -5.93 -7.97
C LEU A 93 10.09 -6.98 -7.10
N GLU A 94 9.99 -6.90 -5.78
CA GLU A 94 10.51 -7.98 -4.92
C GLU A 94 9.57 -9.20 -4.85
N GLU A 95 8.31 -9.07 -5.26
CA GLU A 95 7.36 -10.19 -5.26
C GLU A 95 7.40 -11.05 -6.54
N SER A 96 8.21 -10.69 -7.56
CA SER A 96 8.38 -11.53 -8.76
C SER A 96 9.34 -12.71 -8.56
N HIS A 97 9.99 -12.82 -7.40
CA HIS A 97 10.93 -13.89 -7.08
C HIS A 97 10.78 -14.38 -5.63
N SER A 98 9.64 -15.02 -5.29
CA SER A 98 9.52 -16.08 -4.25
C SER A 98 8.15 -16.79 -4.27
#